data_AF-A0A849KA62-F1
#
_entry.id   AF-A0A849KA62-F1
#
_cell.length_a   1.000
_cell.length_b   1.000
_cell.length_c   1.000
_cell.angle_alpha   90.00
_cell.angle_beta   90.00
_cell.angle_gamma   90.00
#
_symmetry.space_group_name_H-M   'P 1'
#
loop_
_entity.id
_entity.type
_entity.pdbx_description
1 polymer ?
#
loop_
_entity_poly.entity_id
_entity_poly.type
_entity_poly.pdbx_seq_one_letter_code
_entity_poly.pdbx_strand_id
1 'polypeptide(L)' 'MCPDVTAWRVTIDQEHKHQRQGRPFSVRVDITVPGQELAITRAHDEDVYVALRDAFDAAQRKLEDFVRVRREAQRHS' A
#
# COMPACT_ATOMS: atom_id res chain seq x y z
N MET A 1 -17.14 -4.89 12.17
CA MET A 1 -15.89 -4.31 12.71
C MET A 1 -15.06 -3.78 11.55
N CYS A 2 -14.58 -2.54 11.66
CA CYS A 2 -13.49 -2.04 10.84
C CYS A 2 -12.20 -2.77 11.26
N PRO A 3 -11.24 -3.02 10.35
CA PRO A 3 -9.96 -3.56 10.74
C PRO A 3 -9.29 -2.56 11.69
N ASP A 4 -8.83 -3.04 12.84
CA ASP A 4 -7.97 -2.23 13.71
C ASP A 4 -6.63 -2.09 12.98
N VAL A 5 -6.32 -0.92 12.45
CA VAL A 5 -5.05 -0.67 11.76
C VAL A 5 -4.08 -0.15 12.80
N THR A 6 -3.06 -0.95 13.11
CA THR A 6 -2.06 -0.62 14.12
C THR A 6 -0.95 0.27 13.59
N ALA A 7 -0.62 0.17 12.30
CA ALA A 7 0.37 1.04 11.69
C ALA A 7 0.10 1.29 10.21
N TRP A 8 0.46 2.49 9.77
CA TRP A 8 0.53 2.88 8.37
C TRP A 8 1.85 3.60 8.14
N ARG A 9 2.72 3.03 7.31
CA ARG A 9 4.01 3.62 6.99
C ARG A 9 4.08 3.91 5.50
N VAL A 10 4.48 5.14 5.16
CA VAL A 10 4.70 5.56 3.78
C VAL A 10 6.16 5.90 3.61
N THR A 11 6.83 5.24 2.68
CA THR A 11 8.21 5.52 2.31
C THR A 11 8.22 6.04 0.88
N ILE A 12 8.79 7.22 0.67
CA ILE A 12 8.98 7.79 -0.66
C ILE A 12 10.48 7.80 -0.93
N ASP A 13 10.87 7.17 -2.03
CA ASP A 13 12.25 7.11 -2.47
C ASP A 13 12.35 7.67 -3.89
N GLN A 14 13.43 8.39 -4.17
CA GLN A 14 13.74 8.83 -5.53
C GLN A 14 14.92 7.99 -6.00
N GLU A 15 14.72 7.15 -7.01
CA GLU A 15 15.80 6.28 -7.49
C GLU A 15 16.91 7.13 -8.14
N HIS A 16 18.11 7.11 -7.57
CA HIS A 16 19.24 7.88 -8.09
C HIS A 16 19.84 7.22 -9.36
N LYS A 17 19.59 7.87 -10.52
CA LYS A 17 20.30 7.81 -11.81
C LYS A 17 20.62 6.44 -12.44
N HIS A 18 19.86 6.11 -13.48
CA HIS A 18 20.41 5.56 -14.73
C HIS A 18 20.00 6.47 -15.90
N GLN A 19 20.96 7.04 -16.63
CA GLN A 19 20.78 8.15 -17.59
C GLN A 19 19.85 7.89 -18.80
N ARG A 20 19.15 6.76 -18.91
CA ARG A 20 18.34 6.40 -20.09
C ARG A 20 16.85 6.19 -19.83
N GLN A 21 16.41 6.17 -18.58
CA GLN A 21 15.00 6.13 -18.20
C GLN A 21 14.82 7.21 -17.13
N GLY A 22 13.64 7.84 -17.04
CA GLY A 22 13.43 9.07 -16.26
C GLY A 22 13.71 8.93 -14.76
N ARG A 23 13.29 9.91 -13.96
CA ARG A 23 13.48 9.90 -12.51
C ARG A 23 12.20 9.40 -11.83
N PRO A 24 11.90 8.10 -11.77
CA PRO A 24 10.70 7.64 -11.10
C PRO A 24 10.86 7.82 -9.58
N PHE A 25 9.84 8.39 -8.97
CA PHE A 25 9.58 8.26 -7.54
C PHE A 25 9.01 6.87 -7.28
N SER A 26 9.53 6.20 -6.26
CA SER A 26 9.04 4.94 -5.74
C SER A 26 8.31 5.23 -4.43
N VAL A 27 7.00 5.03 -4.39
CA VAL A 27 6.21 5.13 -3.16
C VAL A 27 5.90 3.74 -2.65
N ARG A 28 6.24 3.47 -1.40
CA ARG A 28 5.88 2.26 -0.67
C ARG A 28 4.90 2.57 0.44
N VAL A 29 3.82 1.81 0.53
CA VAL A 29 2.84 1.85 1.62
C VAL A 29 2.82 0.50 2.32
N ASP A 30 3.10 0.52 3.63
CA ASP A 30 3.08 -0.65 4.50
C ASP A 30 1.92 -0.50 5.50
N ILE A 31 0.98 -1.47 5.50
CA ILE A 31 -0.16 -1.50 6.42
C ILE A 31 -0.01 -2.67 7.39
N THR A 32 -0.13 -2.40 8.68
CA THR A 32 -0.11 -3.42 9.74
C THR A 32 -1.45 -3.47 10.46
N VAL A 33 -1.94 -4.68 10.71
CA VAL A 33 -3.11 -4.95 11.57
C VAL A 33 -2.69 -5.88 12.72
N PRO A 34 -3.45 -5.95 13.82
CA PRO A 34 -3.16 -6.89 14.90
C PRO A 34 -3.05 -8.32 14.37
N GLY A 35 -1.90 -8.93 14.62
CA GLY A 35 -1.59 -10.31 14.24
C GLY A 35 -1.09 -10.51 12.81
N GLN A 36 -0.99 -9.47 11.95
CA GLN A 36 -0.49 -9.63 10.59
C GLN A 36 0.01 -8.32 9.95
N GLU A 37 1.10 -8.40 9.18
CA GLU A 37 1.42 -7.38 8.18
C GLU A 37 0.54 -7.60 6.96
N LEU A 38 -0.26 -6.60 6.59
CA LEU A 38 -1.40 -6.78 5.70
C LEU A 38 -1.02 -6.54 4.25
N ALA A 39 -0.22 -5.51 3.98
CA ALA A 39 0.12 -5.15 2.61
C ALA A 39 1.35 -4.26 2.53
N ILE A 40 2.25 -4.62 1.61
CA ILE A 40 3.23 -3.72 1.01
C ILE A 40 2.72 -3.39 -0.40
N THR A 41 2.51 -2.11 -0.69
CA THR A 41 2.16 -1.62 -2.03
C THR A 41 3.29 -0.74 -2.52
N ARG A 42 3.72 -0.94 -3.77
CA ARG A 42 4.76 -0.12 -4.43
C ARG A 42 4.19 0.47 -5.71
N ALA A 43 4.30 1.79 -5.87
CA ALA A 43 3.95 2.50 -7.09
C ALA A 43 5.15 3.31 -7.58
N HIS A 44 5.24 3.46 -8.90
CA HIS A 44 6.34 4.13 -9.57
C HIS A 44 5.81 5.11 -10.60
N ASP A 45 6.23 6.37 -10.52
CA ASP A 45 5.89 7.39 -11.51
C ASP A 45 6.94 8.51 -11.52
N GLU A 46 7.12 9.21 -12.64
CA GLU A 46 8.00 10.38 -12.73
C GLU A 46 7.48 11.57 -11.92
N ASP A 47 6.17 11.62 -11.67
CA ASP A 47 5.51 12.55 -10.76
C ASP A 47 5.20 11.87 -9.41
N VAL A 48 5.80 12.41 -8.34
CA VAL A 48 5.62 11.91 -6.98
C VAL A 48 4.16 11.92 -6.54
N TYR A 49 3.34 12.86 -7.00
CA TYR A 49 1.92 12.93 -6.62
C TYR A 49 1.11 11.83 -7.28
N VAL A 50 1.47 11.45 -8.51
CA VAL A 50 0.84 10.32 -9.21
C VAL A 50 1.22 9.01 -8.53
N ALA A 51 2.52 8.79 -8.28
CA ALA A 51 2.98 7.60 -7.55
C ALA A 51 2.34 7.49 -6.15
N LEU A 52 2.19 8.62 -5.44
CA LEU A 52 1.58 8.65 -4.12
C LEU A 52 0.10 8.27 -4.19
N ARG A 53 -0.68 8.90 -5.07
CA ARG A 53 -2.11 8.59 -5.25
C ARG A 53 -2.31 7.12 -5.58
N ASP A 54 -1.56 6.60 -6.55
CA ASP A 54 -1.70 5.24 -7.01
C ASP A 54 -1.32 4.24 -5.91
N ALA A 55 -0.32 4.54 -5.09
CA ALA A 55 0.04 3.73 -3.92
C ALA A 55 -1.08 3.70 -2.86
N PHE A 56 -1.71 4.84 -2.57
CA PHE A 56 -2.84 4.91 -1.64
C PHE A 56 -4.07 4.18 -2.16
N ASP A 57 -4.42 4.35 -3.44
CA ASP A 57 -5.56 3.67 -4.06
C ASP A 57 -5.37 2.14 -4.04
N ALA A 58 -4.17 1.67 -4.37
CA ALA A 58 -3.85 0.24 -4.31
C ALA A 58 -3.81 -0.30 -2.86
N ALA A 59 -3.31 0.50 -1.91
CA ALA A 59 -3.33 0.17 -0.48
C ALA A 59 -4.77 0.04 0.06
N GLN A 60 -5.66 0.96 -0.31
CA GLN A 60 -7.08 0.92 0.06
C GLN A 60 -7.75 -0.35 -0.47
N ARG A 61 -7.56 -0.69 -1.75
CA ARG A 61 -8.13 -1.92 -2.35
C ARG A 61 -7.69 -3.18 -1.60
N LYS A 62 -6.40 -3.30 -1.26
CA LYS A 62 -5.89 -4.45 -0.48
C LYS A 62 -6.52 -4.52 0.91
N LEU A 63 -6.71 -3.38 1.57
CA LEU A 63 -7.36 -3.33 2.88
C LEU A 63 -8.83 -3.75 2.80
N GLU A 64 -9.56 -3.26 1.80
CA GLU A 64 -10.97 -3.63 1.56
C GLU A 64 -11.12 -5.13 1.29
N ASP A 65 -10.24 -5.69 0.45
CA ASP A 65 -10.20 -7.12 0.16
C ASP A 65 -9.93 -7.96 1.42
N PHE A 66 -8.95 -7.54 2.24
CA PHE A 66 -8.67 -8.21 3.51
C PHE A 66 -9.89 -8.20 4.46
N VAL A 67 -10.56 -7.04 4.57
CA VAL A 67 -11.76 -6.92 5.41
C VAL A 67 -12.89 -7.80 4.89
N ARG A 68 -13.07 -7.89 3.57
CA ARG A 68 -14.07 -8.77 2.95
C ARG A 68 -13.82 -10.23 3.30
N VAL A 69 -12.61 -10.72 3.05
CA VAL A 69 -12.22 -12.12 3.34
C VAL A 69 -12.38 -12.43 4.83
N ARG A 70 -11.92 -11.53 5.71
CA ARG A 70 -12.03 -11.72 7.17
C ARG A 70 -13.48 -11.78 7.65
N ARG A 71 -14.39 -11.01 7.05
CA ARG A 71 -15.83 -11.05 7.36
C ARG A 71 -16.47 -12.35 6.90
N GLU A 72 -16.11 -12.86 5.73
CA GLU A 72 -16.62 -14.14 5.21
C GLU A 72 -16.19 -15.31 6.10
N ALA A 73 -14.92 -15.33 6.52
CA ALA A 73 -14.40 -16.33 7.45
C ALA A 73 -15.12 -16.31 8.81
N GLN A 74 -15.44 -15.13 9.35
CA GLN A 74 -16.19 -15.00 10.61
C GLN A 74 -17.65 -15.45 10.51
N ARG A 75 -18.26 -15.36 9.32
CA ARG A 75 -19.66 -15.78 9.10
C ARG A 75 -19.82 -17.30 8.96
N HIS A 76 -18.74 -18.02 8.71
CA HIS A 76 -18.70 -19.48 8.61
C HIS A 76 -18.18 -20.18 9.87
N SER A 77 -18.05 -19.43 10.98
CA SER A 77 -17.62 -19.94 12.29
C SER A 77 -18.74 -19.93 13.31
#